data_AF-A0A661D6K3-F1
#
_entry.id   AF-A0A661D6K3-F1
#
_cell.length_a   1.000
_cell.length_b   1.000
_cell.length_c   1.000
_cell.angle_alpha   90.00
_cell.angle_beta   90.00
_cell.angle_gamma   90.00
#
_symmetry.space_group_name_H-M   'P 1'
#
loop_
_entity.id
_entity.type
_entity.pdbx_description
1 polymer ?
#
loop_
_entity_poly.entity_id
_entity_poly.type
_entity_poly.pdbx_seq_one_letter_code
_entity_poly.pdbx_strand_id
1 'polypeptide(L)'
;METISWHDAVEFCQRLSEKTNREYRLASEAEWEYACRAGTTTPFYFGETITTELANYSMSRGETTDVGSFPPNAFGLYDMHGNVWEWCADLWYGSYYGAPTDGSAWLEQKYEKWSLANLFSKKWDESIRLLRGGSLIGFPGLCR
;
A
#
# COMPACT_ATOMS: atom_id res chain seq x y z
N MET A 1 -1.03 -11.58 13.85
CA MET A 1 0.06 -11.13 12.95
C MET A 1 -0.33 -11.54 11.56
N GLU A 2 -0.66 -10.56 10.75
CA GLU A 2 -1.14 -10.69 9.38
C GLU A 2 0.09 -10.96 8.51
N THR A 3 0.14 -12.12 7.87
CA THR A 3 1.33 -12.61 7.16
C THR A 3 0.93 -13.10 5.77
N ILE A 4 0.85 -12.19 4.82
CA ILE A 4 0.70 -12.53 3.40
C ILE A 4 1.88 -11.96 2.61
N SER A 5 2.39 -12.73 1.66
CA SER A 5 3.39 -12.23 0.73
C SER A 5 2.74 -11.33 -0.32
N TRP A 6 3.55 -10.53 -1.01
CA TRP A 6 3.08 -9.73 -2.15
C TRP A 6 2.45 -10.62 -3.25
N HIS A 7 3.03 -11.80 -3.48
CA HIS A 7 2.51 -12.76 -4.46
C HIS A 7 1.12 -13.28 -4.08
N ASP A 8 0.86 -13.54 -2.79
CA ASP A 8 -0.46 -13.94 -2.32
C ASP A 8 -1.49 -12.83 -2.54
N ALA A 9 -1.10 -11.56 -2.33
CA ALA A 9 -1.97 -10.41 -2.56
C ALA A 9 -2.31 -10.23 -4.05
N VAL A 10 -1.33 -10.40 -4.94
CA VAL A 10 -1.56 -10.38 -6.40
C VAL A 10 -2.44 -11.55 -6.85
N GLU A 11 -2.17 -12.75 -6.36
CA GLU A 11 -2.98 -13.94 -6.67
C GLU A 11 -4.43 -13.75 -6.20
N PHE A 12 -4.64 -13.14 -5.03
CA PHE A 12 -5.97 -12.80 -4.55
C PHE A 12 -6.70 -11.85 -5.51
N CYS A 13 -6.05 -10.77 -5.95
CA CYS A 13 -6.62 -9.84 -6.93
C CYS A 13 -6.99 -10.55 -8.24
N GLN A 14 -6.15 -11.46 -8.73
CA GLN A 14 -6.44 -12.24 -9.94
C GLN A 14 -7.69 -13.13 -9.75
N ARG A 15 -7.72 -13.93 -8.67
CA ARG A 15 -8.87 -14.81 -8.38
C ARG A 15 -10.16 -14.01 -8.21
N LEU A 16 -10.09 -12.83 -7.59
CA LEU A 16 -11.23 -11.93 -7.44
C LEU A 16 -11.70 -11.40 -8.80
N SER A 17 -10.75 -11.07 -9.68
CA SER A 17 -11.04 -10.59 -11.04
C SER A 17 -11.79 -11.64 -11.86
N GLU A 18 -11.30 -12.87 -11.86
CA GLU A 18 -11.92 -14.01 -12.53
C GLU A 18 -13.34 -14.28 -12.00
N LYS A 19 -13.52 -14.19 -10.67
CA LYS A 19 -14.81 -14.45 -10.02
C LYS A 19 -15.87 -13.39 -10.31
N THR A 20 -15.46 -12.14 -10.51
CA THR A 20 -16.38 -11.00 -10.60
C THR A 20 -16.49 -10.42 -12.02
N ASN A 21 -15.64 -10.87 -12.94
CA ASN A 21 -15.50 -10.34 -14.29
C ASN A 21 -15.22 -8.81 -14.29
N ARG A 22 -14.37 -8.37 -13.34
CA ARG A 22 -13.87 -7.00 -13.23
C ARG A 22 -12.36 -7.07 -12.99
N GLU A 23 -11.65 -6.04 -13.37
CA GLU A 23 -10.21 -5.98 -13.13
C GLU A 23 -9.93 -5.51 -11.70
N TYR A 24 -9.24 -6.34 -10.93
CA TYR A 24 -8.68 -6.02 -9.62
C TYR A 24 -7.17 -6.22 -9.66
N ARG A 25 -6.45 -5.32 -8.99
CA ARG A 25 -4.99 -5.34 -8.85
C ARG A 25 -4.60 -4.62 -7.57
N LEU A 26 -3.34 -4.75 -7.18
CA LEU A 26 -2.74 -3.85 -6.20
C LEU A 26 -2.70 -2.43 -6.79
N ALA A 27 -2.90 -1.43 -5.92
CA ALA A 27 -2.70 -0.03 -6.28
C ALA A 27 -1.22 0.23 -6.58
N SER A 28 -0.94 1.21 -7.44
CA SER A 28 0.41 1.79 -7.45
C SER A 28 0.64 2.61 -6.17
N GLU A 29 1.89 2.88 -5.82
CA GLU A 29 2.25 3.77 -4.72
C GLU A 29 1.63 5.16 -4.93
N ALA A 30 1.63 5.65 -6.17
CA ALA A 30 1.05 6.94 -6.53
C ALA A 30 -0.48 6.96 -6.33
N GLU A 31 -1.18 5.90 -6.74
CA GLU A 31 -2.63 5.77 -6.50
C GLU A 31 -2.93 5.67 -5.02
N TRP A 32 -2.14 4.89 -4.27
CA TRP A 32 -2.29 4.74 -2.83
C TRP A 32 -2.11 6.08 -2.11
N GLU A 33 -1.07 6.84 -2.45
CA GLU A 33 -0.82 8.14 -1.82
C GLU A 33 -1.89 9.17 -2.18
N TYR A 34 -2.33 9.21 -3.45
CA TYR A 34 -3.43 10.07 -3.88
C TYR A 34 -4.71 9.76 -3.09
N ALA A 35 -5.04 8.47 -2.96
CA ALA A 35 -6.17 7.98 -2.22
C ALA A 35 -6.06 8.31 -0.72
N CYS A 36 -4.88 8.13 -0.11
CA CYS A 36 -4.61 8.41 1.29
C CYS A 36 -4.80 9.90 1.61
N ARG A 37 -4.17 10.78 0.81
CA ARG A 37 -4.24 12.23 0.99
C ARG A 37 -5.64 12.79 0.80
N ALA A 38 -6.42 12.23 -0.13
CA ALA A 38 -7.77 12.69 -0.44
C ALA A 38 -7.90 14.23 -0.60
N GLY A 39 -6.89 14.84 -1.22
CA GLY A 39 -6.81 16.28 -1.46
C GLY A 39 -6.09 17.11 -0.40
N THR A 40 -5.63 16.53 0.71
CA THR A 40 -4.81 17.25 1.70
C THR A 40 -3.34 17.34 1.28
N THR A 41 -2.66 18.39 1.75
CA THR A 41 -1.20 18.56 1.63
C THR A 41 -0.48 18.38 2.96
N THR A 42 -1.21 18.05 4.01
CA THR A 42 -0.69 17.80 5.36
C THR A 42 -0.05 16.41 5.44
N PRO A 43 0.75 16.12 6.48
CA PRO A 43 1.35 14.80 6.68
C PRO A 43 0.35 13.65 6.85
N PHE A 44 -0.85 13.95 7.35
CA PHE A 44 -1.95 13.01 7.48
C PHE A 44 -3.24 13.63 6.95
N TYR A 45 -4.21 12.82 6.51
CA TYR A 45 -5.49 13.38 6.03
C TYR A 45 -6.29 14.08 7.15
N PHE A 46 -5.99 13.79 8.42
CA PHE A 46 -6.55 14.48 9.59
C PHE A 46 -5.81 15.77 9.99
N GLY A 47 -4.68 16.10 9.35
CA GLY A 47 -3.91 17.31 9.61
C GLY A 47 -2.43 17.04 9.95
N GLU A 48 -1.86 17.86 10.84
CA GLU A 48 -0.42 17.86 11.16
C GLU A 48 0.00 16.73 12.12
N THR A 49 -0.94 16.19 12.89
CA THR A 49 -0.64 15.24 13.97
C THR A 49 -1.55 14.02 13.94
N ILE A 50 -0.96 12.85 14.13
CA ILE A 50 -1.65 11.58 14.34
C ILE A 50 -1.77 11.30 15.83
N THR A 51 -2.91 10.72 16.24
CA THR A 51 -3.15 10.27 17.62
C THR A 51 -3.77 8.87 17.60
N THR A 52 -3.70 8.16 18.73
CA THR A 52 -4.27 6.80 18.85
C THR A 52 -5.80 6.76 18.76
N GLU A 53 -6.45 7.93 18.76
CA GLU A 53 -7.90 8.07 18.53
C GLU A 53 -8.23 8.26 17.04
N LEU A 54 -7.22 8.50 16.19
CA LEU A 54 -7.37 8.70 14.75
C LEU A 54 -6.81 7.53 13.93
N ALA A 55 -5.99 6.68 14.55
CA ALA A 55 -5.31 5.57 13.91
C ALA A 55 -4.78 4.57 14.94
N ASN A 56 -4.66 3.31 14.56
CA ASN A 56 -4.01 2.29 15.38
C ASN A 56 -2.52 2.16 15.03
N TYR A 57 -1.64 2.64 15.90
CA TYR A 57 -0.18 2.53 15.76
C TYR A 57 0.47 2.40 17.15
N SER A 58 1.79 2.13 17.18
CA SER A 58 2.59 1.98 18.42
C SER A 58 1.97 1.07 19.48
N MET A 59 1.33 -0.02 19.05
CA MET A 59 0.68 -1.04 19.86
C MET A 59 -0.43 -0.49 20.77
N SER A 60 -1.04 0.64 20.42
CA SER A 60 -2.05 1.33 21.24
C SER A 60 -3.30 0.49 21.56
N ARG A 61 -3.61 -0.50 20.71
CA ARG A 61 -4.71 -1.46 20.89
C ARG A 61 -4.22 -2.90 21.14
N GLY A 62 -2.92 -3.15 21.08
CA GLY A 62 -2.32 -4.49 21.25
C GLY A 62 -2.50 -5.44 20.05
N GLU A 63 -3.51 -5.21 19.21
CA GLU A 63 -3.82 -5.97 18.00
C GLU A 63 -4.36 -5.06 16.90
N THR A 64 -4.67 -5.62 15.73
CA THR A 64 -5.36 -4.92 14.65
C THR A 64 -6.79 -4.60 15.06
N THR A 65 -7.35 -3.51 14.52
CA THR A 65 -8.73 -3.11 14.77
C THR A 65 -9.62 -3.47 13.59
N ASP A 66 -10.92 -3.64 13.84
CA ASP A 66 -11.92 -3.80 12.79
C ASP A 66 -11.82 -2.65 11.78
N VAL A 67 -11.97 -2.98 10.49
CA VAL A 67 -11.92 -2.00 9.40
C VAL A 67 -12.97 -0.91 9.63
N GLY A 68 -12.56 0.35 9.53
CA GLY A 68 -13.44 1.50 9.73
C GLY A 68 -13.69 1.88 11.19
N SER A 69 -12.84 1.43 12.11
CA SER A 69 -12.88 1.85 13.53
C SER A 69 -12.53 3.33 13.74
N PHE A 70 -11.87 3.96 12.76
CA PHE A 70 -11.45 5.37 12.79
C PHE A 70 -12.21 6.19 11.73
N PRO A 71 -12.23 7.53 11.79
CA PRO A 71 -12.90 8.36 10.79
C PRO A 71 -12.33 8.12 9.37
N PRO A 72 -13.13 8.22 8.30
CA PRO A 72 -12.61 8.14 6.94
C PRO A 72 -11.96 9.45 6.49
N ASN A 73 -11.18 9.39 5.41
CA ASN A 73 -10.74 10.57 4.69
C ASN A 73 -11.84 11.14 3.77
N ALA A 74 -11.56 12.23 3.04
CA ALA A 74 -12.54 12.90 2.19
C ALA A 74 -13.04 12.06 0.99
N PHE A 75 -12.36 10.96 0.63
CA PHE A 75 -12.81 10.00 -0.38
C PHE A 75 -13.62 8.84 0.21
N GLY A 76 -13.85 8.83 1.52
CA GLY A 76 -14.57 7.75 2.20
C GLY A 76 -13.70 6.52 2.47
N LEU A 77 -12.37 6.65 2.40
CA LEU A 77 -11.44 5.56 2.69
C LEU A 77 -11.01 5.58 4.16
N TYR A 78 -10.94 4.39 4.74
CA TYR A 78 -10.63 4.16 6.14
C TYR A 78 -9.22 3.59 6.30
N ASP A 79 -8.66 3.72 7.50
CA ASP A 79 -7.43 3.03 7.91
C ASP A 79 -6.18 3.29 7.05
N MET A 80 -6.19 4.34 6.22
CA MET A 80 -5.04 4.75 5.38
C MET A 80 -3.80 5.17 6.19
N HIS A 81 -3.91 5.28 7.51
CA HIS A 81 -2.83 5.58 8.44
C HIS A 81 -2.87 4.58 9.61
N GLY A 82 -1.95 3.62 9.66
CA GLY A 82 -1.83 2.62 10.73
C GLY A 82 -2.51 1.28 10.41
N ASN A 83 -2.86 0.54 11.46
CA ASN A 83 -3.44 -0.81 11.44
C ASN A 83 -2.54 -1.87 10.78
N VAL A 84 -2.45 -1.92 9.45
CA VAL A 84 -1.60 -2.86 8.70
C VAL A 84 -0.88 -2.15 7.55
N TRP A 85 0.30 -2.64 7.22
CA TRP A 85 0.99 -2.17 6.01
C TRP A 85 0.29 -2.71 4.76
N GLU A 86 0.14 -1.88 3.74
CA GLU A 86 -0.56 -2.23 2.51
C GLU A 86 0.41 -2.39 1.33
N TRP A 87 0.37 -3.55 0.67
CA TRP A 87 1.20 -3.85 -0.50
C TRP A 87 0.81 -2.96 -1.69
N CYS A 88 1.80 -2.30 -2.29
CA CYS A 88 1.68 -1.63 -3.58
C CYS A 88 2.25 -2.52 -4.70
N ALA A 89 1.86 -2.25 -5.95
CA ALA A 89 2.39 -2.95 -7.12
C ALA A 89 3.88 -2.65 -7.38
N ASP A 90 4.35 -1.48 -6.94
CA ASP A 90 5.65 -0.89 -7.23
C ASP A 90 6.83 -1.67 -6.64
N LEU A 91 7.95 -1.62 -7.36
CA LEU A 91 9.26 -1.96 -6.81
C LEU A 91 9.74 -0.84 -5.89
N TRP A 92 10.55 -1.19 -4.90
CA TRP A 92 11.23 -0.20 -4.07
C TRP A 92 12.37 0.48 -4.85
N TYR A 93 12.44 1.81 -4.73
CA TYR A 93 13.55 2.64 -5.20
C TYR A 93 14.03 3.55 -4.07
N GLY A 94 15.32 3.87 -4.06
CA GLY A 94 15.90 4.78 -3.06
C GLY A 94 15.57 6.27 -3.26
N SER A 95 14.91 6.64 -4.35
CA SER A 95 14.47 8.02 -4.62
C SER A 95 13.37 8.05 -5.70
N TYR A 96 12.63 9.15 -5.78
CA TYR A 96 11.62 9.39 -6.83
C TYR A 96 12.19 9.91 -8.16
N TYR A 97 13.52 9.93 -8.34
CA TYR A 97 14.12 10.39 -9.59
C TYR A 97 13.79 9.43 -10.74
N GLY A 98 12.97 9.89 -11.69
CA GLY A 98 12.50 9.08 -12.81
C GLY A 98 11.23 8.28 -12.54
N ALA A 99 10.53 8.56 -11.42
CA ALA A 99 9.24 7.95 -11.11
C ALA A 99 8.20 8.25 -12.22
N PRO A 100 7.27 7.33 -12.50
CA PRO A 100 6.12 7.62 -13.34
C PRO A 100 5.31 8.81 -12.80
N THR A 101 4.71 9.58 -13.71
CA THR A 101 3.91 10.79 -13.37
C THR A 101 2.45 10.67 -13.80
N ASP A 102 2.06 9.50 -14.28
CA ASP A 102 0.72 9.18 -14.80
C ASP A 102 -0.07 8.24 -13.86
N GLY A 103 0.46 7.97 -12.66
CA GLY A 103 -0.14 7.06 -11.68
C GLY A 103 0.15 5.58 -11.94
N SER A 104 0.88 5.23 -13.00
CA SER A 104 1.30 3.85 -13.23
C SER A 104 2.31 3.38 -12.18
N ALA A 105 2.31 2.07 -11.90
CA ALA A 105 3.26 1.46 -10.98
C ALA A 105 4.70 1.50 -11.56
N TRP A 106 5.69 1.74 -10.71
CA TRP A 106 7.09 1.73 -11.07
C TRP A 106 7.65 0.30 -11.04
N LEU A 107 7.65 -0.34 -12.21
CA LEU A 107 7.95 -1.78 -12.36
C LEU A 107 9.33 -2.10 -12.95
N GLU A 108 10.08 -1.12 -13.44
CA GLU A 108 11.36 -1.35 -14.12
C GLU A 108 12.57 -1.01 -13.25
N GLN A 109 13.21 -2.03 -12.65
CA GLN A 109 14.63 -1.88 -12.36
C GLN A 109 15.35 -1.92 -13.71
N LYS A 110 16.02 -0.83 -14.11
CA LYS A 110 16.94 -0.85 -15.25
C LYS A 110 18.19 -1.68 -14.92
N TYR A 111 18.01 -2.99 -14.78
CA TYR A 111 19.01 -4.03 -14.92
C TYR A 111 18.35 -5.21 -15.63
N GLU A 112 18.56 -5.25 -16.94
CA GLU A 112 18.28 -6.33 -17.90
C GLU A 112 16.86 -6.94 -17.95
N LYS A 113 16.09 -6.47 -18.96
CA LYS A 113 15.05 -7.19 -19.72
C LYS A 113 14.29 -8.28 -18.94
N TRP A 114 13.28 -7.84 -18.18
CA TRP A 114 12.19 -8.69 -17.76
C TRP A 114 11.01 -8.57 -18.73
N SER A 115 10.48 -9.70 -19.20
CA SER A 115 9.25 -9.73 -20.01
C SER A 115 8.08 -10.18 -19.15
N LEU A 116 6.86 -9.80 -19.52
CA LEU A 116 5.61 -10.20 -18.86
C LEU A 116 5.45 -11.73 -18.71
N ALA A 117 6.19 -12.53 -19.48
CA ALA A 117 6.20 -13.99 -19.36
C ALA A 117 6.82 -14.50 -18.05
N ASN A 118 7.69 -13.72 -17.41
CA ASN A 118 8.36 -14.14 -16.18
C ASN A 118 7.49 -13.96 -14.92
N LEU A 119 6.46 -13.11 -14.97
CA LEU A 119 5.53 -12.88 -13.85
C LEU A 119 4.80 -14.16 -13.42
N PHE A 120 4.60 -15.08 -14.37
CA PHE A 120 3.93 -16.37 -14.15
C PHE A 120 4.90 -17.55 -13.98
N SER A 121 6.19 -17.33 -14.21
CA SER A 121 7.20 -18.32 -13.87
C SER A 121 7.47 -18.16 -12.38
N LYS A 122 7.23 -19.20 -11.57
CA LYS A 122 7.53 -19.24 -10.13
C LYS A 122 9.05 -19.18 -9.85
N LYS A 123 9.76 -18.27 -10.49
CA LYS A 123 11.16 -17.96 -10.26
C LYS A 123 11.19 -16.98 -9.09
N TRP A 124 12.10 -17.20 -8.15
CA TRP A 124 12.25 -16.35 -6.98
C TRP A 124 12.49 -14.91 -7.43
N ASP A 125 11.51 -14.05 -7.15
CA ASP A 125 11.64 -12.63 -7.33
C ASP A 125 12.27 -12.05 -6.06
N GLU A 126 13.53 -11.64 -6.15
CA GLU A 126 14.28 -11.02 -5.06
C GLU A 126 14.01 -9.51 -4.95
N SER A 127 13.17 -8.95 -5.84
CA SER A 127 12.94 -7.51 -5.83
C SER A 127 12.01 -7.09 -4.69
N ILE A 128 12.46 -6.07 -3.96
CA ILE A 128 11.75 -5.52 -2.81
C ILE A 128 10.53 -4.76 -3.31
N ARG A 129 9.37 -5.03 -2.70
CA ARG A 129 8.09 -4.37 -2.99
C ARG A 129 7.77 -3.30 -1.97
N LEU A 130 7.04 -2.28 -2.39
CA LEU A 130 6.63 -1.18 -1.51
C LEU A 130 5.42 -1.55 -0.65
N LEU A 131 5.46 -1.05 0.59
CA LEU A 131 4.39 -1.07 1.57
C LEU A 131 4.11 0.38 1.99
N ARG A 132 2.84 0.76 2.13
CA ARG A 132 2.43 2.10 2.59
C ARG A 132 1.44 2.02 3.76
N GLY A 133 1.12 3.17 4.37
CA GLY A 133 0.12 3.29 5.43
C GLY A 133 0.62 3.17 6.86
N GLY A 134 1.73 2.47 7.11
CA GLY A 134 2.15 2.16 8.48
C GLY A 134 1.45 0.93 9.02
N SER A 135 1.55 0.67 10.32
CA SER A 135 0.86 -0.47 10.94
C SER A 135 0.71 -0.27 12.45
N LEU A 136 0.02 -1.19 13.11
CA LEU A 136 -0.14 -1.20 14.56
C LEU A 136 1.20 -1.17 15.31
N ILE A 137 2.27 -1.74 14.76
CA ILE A 137 3.61 -1.74 15.40
C ILE A 137 4.46 -0.51 15.01
N GLY A 138 4.01 0.27 14.03
CA GLY A 138 4.74 1.41 13.51
C GLY A 138 4.78 2.59 14.48
N PHE A 139 5.85 3.38 14.41
CA PHE A 139 5.89 4.71 14.99
C PHE A 139 5.06 5.69 14.14
N PRO A 140 4.57 6.81 14.71
CA PRO A 140 3.77 7.83 14.00
C PRO A 140 4.34 8.23 12.63
N GLY A 141 5.66 8.39 12.55
CA GLY A 141 6.33 8.86 11.33
C GLY A 141 6.32 7.87 10.16
N LEU A 142 6.00 6.59 10.43
CA LEU A 142 5.85 5.53 9.42
C LEU A 142 4.42 5.43 8.88
N CYS A 143 3.46 6.11 9.52
CA CYS A 143 2.06 6.12 9.10
C CYS A 143 1.73 7.36 8.25
N ARG A 144 2.74 7.95 7.58
CA ARG A 144 2.60 9.15 6.74
C ARG A 144 2.43 8.80 5.26
#